data_AF-A0A392NDR2-F1
#
_entry.id   AF-A0A392NDR2-F1
#
_cell.length_a   1.000
_cell.length_b   1.000
_cell.length_c   1.000
_cell.angle_alpha   90.00
_cell.angle_beta   90.00
_cell.angle_gamma   90.00
#
_symmetry.space_group_name_H-M   'P 1'
#
loop_
_entity.id
_entity.type
_entity.pdbx_description
1 polymer ?
#
loop_
_entity_poly.entity_id
_entity_poly.type
_entity_poly.pdbx_seq_one_letter_code
_entity_poly.pdbx_strand_id
1 'polypeptide(L)'
;EMGPDFSSKMAVKSLTSQQLVRIHQLFRQAKFDDPSGHCLSPAGEYNLRLGIIKELHPDMVATYSGSAQVFEGHPFIVEAGVSVGGKDVKQVKFRFQQYLC
;
A
#
# COMPACT_ATOMS: atom_id res chain seq x y z
N GLU A 1 7.81 12.96 -26.85
CA GLU A 1 8.21 12.30 -28.12
C GLU A 1 9.07 11.06 -27.89
N MET A 2 8.62 9.90 -28.39
CA MET A 2 9.34 8.62 -28.28
C MET A 2 10.60 8.55 -29.17
N GLY A 3 10.76 9.46 -30.13
CA GLY A 3 11.88 9.49 -31.08
C GLY A 3 11.53 8.81 -32.42
N PRO A 4 12.38 8.98 -33.44
CA PRO A 4 12.11 8.49 -34.80
C PRO A 4 12.14 6.96 -34.92
N ASP A 5 12.73 6.27 -33.94
CA ASP A 5 12.90 4.81 -33.94
C ASP A 5 11.64 4.05 -33.50
N PHE A 6 10.56 4.77 -33.15
CA PHE A 6 9.29 4.18 -32.73
C PHE A 6 8.19 4.42 -33.77
N SER A 7 7.55 3.34 -34.21
CA SER A 7 6.36 3.38 -35.06
C SER A 7 5.19 2.75 -34.34
N SER A 8 4.00 3.35 -34.45
CA SER A 8 2.77 2.87 -33.78
C SER A 8 2.33 1.46 -34.20
N LYS A 9 2.83 0.98 -35.35
CA LYS A 9 2.51 -0.36 -35.90
C LYS A 9 3.59 -1.41 -35.62
N MET A 10 4.66 -1.05 -34.92
CA MET A 10 5.73 -1.99 -34.58
C MET A 10 5.24 -3.06 -33.60
N ALA A 11 5.62 -4.31 -33.80
CA ALA A 11 5.30 -5.38 -32.88
C ALA A 11 6.11 -5.26 -31.58
N VAL A 12 5.48 -5.40 -30.41
CA VAL A 12 6.16 -5.32 -29.10
C VAL A 12 7.31 -6.32 -28.98
N LYS A 13 7.16 -7.50 -29.60
CA LYS A 13 8.18 -8.56 -29.59
C LYS A 13 9.46 -8.22 -30.37
N SER A 14 9.42 -7.24 -31.29
CA SER A 14 10.58 -6.87 -32.11
C SER A 14 11.37 -5.69 -31.54
N LEU A 15 11.06 -5.23 -30.33
CA LEU A 15 11.75 -4.11 -29.69
C LEU A 15 13.17 -4.50 -29.29
N THR A 16 14.12 -3.60 -29.54
CA THR A 16 15.51 -3.76 -29.09
C THR A 16 15.66 -3.34 -27.62
N SER A 17 16.73 -3.79 -26.97
CA SER A 17 17.02 -3.40 -25.58
C SER A 17 17.17 -1.89 -25.40
N GLN A 18 17.73 -1.18 -26.39
CA GLN A 18 17.88 0.28 -26.37
C GLN A 18 16.50 0.97 -26.39
N GLN A 19 15.58 0.48 -27.22
CA GLN A 19 14.20 0.99 -27.28
C GLN A 19 13.46 0.72 -25.96
N LEU A 20 13.63 -0.46 -25.35
CA LEU A 20 13.05 -0.78 -24.03
C LEU A 20 13.53 0.15 -22.92
N VAL A 21 14.84 0.43 -22.85
CA VAL A 21 15.40 1.38 -21.88
C VAL A 21 14.82 2.77 -22.09
N ARG A 22 14.67 3.19 -23.36
CA ARG A 22 14.07 4.49 -23.69
C ARG A 22 12.61 4.57 -23.24
N ILE A 23 11.82 3.53 -23.50
CA ILE A 23 10.43 3.43 -23.01
C ILE A 23 10.40 3.55 -21.49
N HIS A 24 11.21 2.75 -20.78
CA HIS A 24 11.24 2.75 -19.32
C HIS A 24 11.57 4.13 -18.73
N GLN A 25 12.53 4.85 -19.32
CA GLN A 25 12.86 6.22 -18.91
C GLN A 25 11.67 7.18 -19.10
N LEU A 26 10.94 7.05 -20.21
CA LEU A 26 9.75 7.86 -20.48
C LEU A 26 8.63 7.54 -19.49
N PHE A 27 8.42 6.26 -19.14
CA PHE A 27 7.44 5.85 -18.14
C PHE A 27 7.74 6.43 -16.75
N ARG A 28 9.01 6.53 -16.35
CA ARG A 28 9.39 7.17 -15.08
C ARG A 28 9.17 8.69 -15.08
N GLN A 29 9.21 9.33 -16.24
CA GLN A 29 9.00 10.78 -16.38
C GLN A 29 7.52 11.15 -16.56
N ALA A 30 6.75 10.23 -17.15
CA ALA A 30 5.32 10.39 -17.30
C ALA A 30 4.63 10.35 -15.93
N LYS A 31 3.73 11.31 -15.70
CA LYS A 31 2.83 11.28 -14.55
C LYS A 31 1.57 10.52 -14.96
N PHE A 32 1.40 9.35 -14.40
CA PHE A 32 0.15 8.59 -14.48
C PHE A 32 -0.73 8.94 -13.28
N ASP A 33 -2.03 8.71 -13.42
CA ASP A 33 -2.94 8.78 -12.29
C ASP A 33 -2.57 7.69 -11.26
N ASP A 34 -2.79 8.01 -10.00
CA ASP A 34 -2.54 7.09 -8.91
C ASP A 34 -3.39 5.81 -9.08
N PRO A 35 -2.79 4.61 -8.98
CA PRO A 35 -3.54 3.37 -9.01
C PRO A 35 -4.58 3.33 -7.89
N SER A 36 -5.72 2.73 -8.19
CA SER A 36 -6.82 2.60 -7.24
C SER A 36 -6.44 1.72 -6.04
N GLY A 37 -6.88 2.13 -4.85
CA GLY A 37 -6.81 1.31 -3.64
C GLY A 37 -7.81 0.15 -3.58
N HIS A 38 -8.67 -0.06 -4.58
CA HIS A 38 -9.66 -1.16 -4.57
C HIS A 38 -9.04 -2.56 -4.56
N CYS A 39 -7.75 -2.70 -4.91
CA CYS A 39 -7.02 -3.96 -4.78
C CYS A 39 -6.60 -4.26 -3.33
N LEU A 40 -6.76 -3.31 -2.41
CA LEU A 40 -6.39 -3.46 -1.01
C LEU A 40 -7.52 -4.09 -0.20
N SER A 41 -7.13 -4.91 0.79
CA SER A 41 -8.06 -5.58 1.71
C SER A 41 -7.72 -5.21 3.16
N PRO A 42 -7.97 -3.97 3.60
CA PRO A 42 -7.69 -3.54 4.97
C PRO A 42 -8.53 -4.34 5.98
N ALA A 43 -8.04 -4.45 7.21
CA ALA A 43 -8.85 -5.02 8.29
C ALA A 43 -10.08 -4.15 8.56
N GLY A 44 -9.90 -2.83 8.48
CA GLY A 44 -10.89 -1.81 8.78
C GLY A 44 -10.91 -1.45 10.25
N GLU A 45 -11.20 -0.17 10.53
CA GLU A 45 -11.12 0.40 11.88
C GLU A 45 -11.97 -0.37 12.91
N TYR A 46 -13.18 -0.78 12.53
CA TYR A 46 -14.08 -1.54 13.40
C TYR A 46 -13.54 -2.93 13.75
N ASN A 47 -13.08 -3.71 12.77
CA ASN A 47 -12.56 -5.06 13.01
C ASN A 47 -11.24 -5.01 13.77
N LEU A 48 -10.37 -4.02 13.48
CA LEU A 48 -9.14 -3.79 14.23
C LEU A 48 -9.45 -3.53 15.71
N ARG A 49 -10.46 -2.67 15.99
CA ARG A 49 -10.91 -2.38 17.35
C ARG A 49 -11.43 -3.62 18.07
N LEU A 50 -12.26 -4.42 17.41
CA LEU A 50 -12.80 -5.67 17.98
C LEU A 50 -11.69 -6.66 18.31
N GLY A 51 -10.70 -6.83 17.43
CA GLY A 51 -9.54 -7.68 17.67
C GLY A 51 -8.76 -7.25 18.92
N ILE A 52 -8.50 -5.95 19.07
CA ILE A 52 -7.80 -5.41 20.25
C ILE A 52 -8.61 -5.64 21.53
N ILE A 53 -9.91 -5.38 21.53
CA ILE A 53 -10.78 -5.58 22.71
C ILE A 53 -10.82 -7.05 23.11
N LYS A 54 -10.95 -7.96 22.13
CA LYS A 54 -11.05 -9.40 22.35
C LYS A 54 -9.77 -9.98 22.94
N GLU A 55 -8.61 -9.59 22.43
CA GLU A 55 -7.34 -10.20 22.82
C GLU A 55 -6.70 -9.55 24.05
N LEU A 56 -6.89 -8.24 24.27
CA LEU A 56 -6.17 -7.49 25.30
C LEU A 56 -7.06 -7.01 26.46
N HIS A 57 -8.39 -7.04 26.32
CA HIS A 57 -9.34 -6.53 27.31
C HIS A 57 -8.94 -5.17 27.94
N PRO A 58 -8.65 -4.14 27.12
CA PRO A 58 -8.18 -2.85 27.62
C PRO A 58 -9.33 -2.02 28.21
N ASP A 59 -8.99 -1.02 29.03
CA ASP A 59 -9.97 -0.06 29.54
C ASP A 59 -10.35 0.97 28.47
N MET A 60 -9.40 1.30 27.59
CA MET A 60 -9.59 2.23 26.48
C MET A 60 -8.92 1.72 25.21
N VAL A 61 -9.55 1.98 24.06
CA VAL A 61 -9.00 1.68 22.73
C VAL A 61 -9.34 2.80 21.76
N ALA A 62 -8.37 3.16 20.91
CA ALA A 62 -8.53 4.03 19.77
C ALA A 62 -7.93 3.34 18.54
N THR A 63 -8.60 3.43 17.40
CA THR A 63 -8.16 2.84 16.14
C THR A 63 -8.29 3.86 15.02
N TYR A 64 -7.52 3.70 13.96
CA TYR A 64 -7.52 4.56 12.79
C TYR A 64 -7.25 3.73 11.54
N SER A 65 -7.99 4.02 10.47
CA SER A 65 -7.74 3.49 9.13
C SER A 65 -7.69 4.66 8.16
N GLY A 66 -6.56 4.86 7.49
CA GLY A 66 -6.35 5.97 6.55
C GLY A 66 -6.98 5.72 5.18
N SER A 67 -7.02 6.76 4.35
CA SER A 67 -7.31 6.62 2.93
C SER A 67 -6.16 5.93 2.21
N ALA A 68 -6.45 5.23 1.11
CA ALA A 68 -5.41 4.68 0.24
C ALA A 68 -4.48 5.79 -0.27
N GLN A 69 -3.17 5.50 -0.24
CA GLN A 69 -2.10 6.35 -0.75
C GLN A 69 -1.26 5.53 -1.73
N VAL A 70 -0.45 6.17 -2.55
CA VAL A 70 0.41 5.49 -3.53
C VAL A 70 1.86 5.85 -3.29
N PHE A 71 2.71 4.82 -3.28
CA PHE A 71 4.16 4.98 -3.28
C PHE A 71 4.76 4.17 -4.42
N GLU A 72 5.49 4.84 -5.31
CA GLU A 72 6.14 4.21 -6.49
C GLU A 72 5.21 3.35 -7.36
N GLY A 73 3.94 3.73 -7.49
CA GLY A 73 2.95 2.98 -8.27
C GLY A 73 2.31 1.80 -7.52
N HIS A 74 2.57 1.67 -6.22
CA HIS A 74 1.95 0.68 -5.36
C HIS A 74 0.97 1.36 -4.38
N PRO A 75 -0.33 1.06 -4.45
CA PRO A 75 -1.28 1.56 -3.47
C PRO A 75 -1.03 0.88 -2.12
N PHE A 76 -1.20 1.63 -1.03
CA PHE A 76 -1.11 1.14 0.34
C PHE A 76 -2.08 1.91 1.25
N ILE A 77 -2.46 1.30 2.38
CA ILE A 77 -3.26 1.92 3.45
C ILE A 77 -2.49 1.73 4.76
N VAL A 78 -2.58 2.71 5.66
CA VAL A 78 -2.02 2.62 7.01
C VAL A 78 -3.17 2.49 8.00
N GLU A 79 -3.09 1.44 8.82
CA GLU A 79 -4.01 1.21 9.94
C GLU A 79 -3.23 1.18 11.25
N ALA A 80 -3.79 1.79 12.29
CA ALA A 80 -3.15 1.89 13.60
C ALA A 80 -4.16 1.69 14.72
N GLY A 81 -3.70 1.15 15.84
CA GLY A 81 -4.50 0.97 17.04
C GLY A 81 -3.68 1.22 18.30
N VAL A 82 -4.26 1.91 19.28
CA VAL A 82 -3.68 2.18 20.59
C VAL A 82 -4.68 1.71 21.65
N SER A 83 -4.21 0.94 22.61
CA SER A 83 -4.99 0.54 23.78
C SER A 83 -4.27 0.87 25.08
N VAL A 84 -5.05 1.16 26.12
CA VAL A 84 -4.55 1.53 27.46
C VAL A 84 -5.32 0.72 28.51
N GLY A 85 -4.60 0.24 29.51
CA GLY A 85 -5.17 -0.57 30.59
C GLY A 85 -5.32 -2.06 30.24
N GLY A 86 -5.98 -2.81 31.12
CA GLY A 86 -6.19 -4.26 31.00
C GLY A 86 -5.65 -5.05 32.20
N LYS A 87 -6.30 -6.19 32.50
CA LYS A 87 -6.10 -6.94 33.75
C LYS A 87 -4.77 -7.71 33.84
N ASP A 88 -4.09 -7.97 32.72
CA ASP A 88 -2.90 -8.84 32.66
C ASP A 88 -1.77 -8.29 31.75
N VAL A 89 -1.50 -6.98 31.77
CA VAL A 89 -0.45 -6.38 30.91
C VAL A 89 0.95 -6.61 31.51
N LYS A 90 1.48 -7.84 31.40
CA LYS A 90 2.93 -8.06 31.54
C LYS A 90 3.62 -7.67 30.23
N GLN A 91 4.40 -6.58 30.32
CA GLN A 91 5.25 -6.00 29.27
C GLN A 91 4.53 -5.21 28.17
N VAL A 92 5.05 -4.01 27.89
CA VAL A 92 4.68 -3.19 26.73
C VAL A 92 5.16 -3.91 25.47
N LYS A 93 4.26 -4.62 24.79
CA LYS A 93 4.53 -5.25 23.49
C LYS A 93 4.02 -4.33 22.38
N PHE A 94 4.94 -3.63 21.73
CA PHE A 94 4.65 -3.03 20.43
C PHE A 94 4.64 -4.15 19.39
N ARG A 95 3.45 -4.50 18.88
CA ARG A 95 3.30 -5.43 17.76
C ARG A 95 3.03 -4.63 16.49
N PHE A 96 4.02 -4.55 15.64
CA PHE A 96 3.83 -4.13 14.25
C PHE A 96 3.44 -5.37 13.45
N GLN A 97 2.18 -5.45 13.04
CA GLN A 97 1.70 -6.49 12.13
C GLN A 97 1.52 -5.83 10.76
N GLN A 98 2.52 -6.00 9.88
CA GLN A 98 2.38 -5.55 8.50
C GLN A 98 1.60 -6.61 7.73
N TYR A 99 0.40 -6.26 7.29
CA TYR A 99 -0.34 -7.05 6.31
C TYR A 99 0.10 -6.57 4.93
N LEU A 100 0.98 -7.34 4.29
CA LEU A 100 1.26 -7.18 2.87
C LEU A 100 0.34 -8.18 2.15
N CYS A 101 -0.70 -7.68 1.47
CA CYS A 101 -1.37 -8.47 0.45
C CYS A 101 -0.55 -8.45 -0.83
#